data_AF-A0A6A7VLT1-F1
#
_entry.id   AF-A0A6A7VLT1-F1
#
_cell.length_a   1.000
_cell.length_b   1.000
_cell.length_c   1.000
_cell.angle_alpha   90.00
_cell.angle_beta   90.00
_cell.angle_gamma   90.00
#
_symmetry.space_group_name_H-M   'P 1'
#
loop_
_entity.id
_entity.type
_entity.pdbx_description
1 polymer ?
#
loop_
_entity_poly.entity_id
_entity_poly.type
_entity_poly.pdbx_seq_one_letter_code
_entity_poly.pdbx_strand_id
1 'polypeptide(L)'
;MKSYFSIKPGATFFLGSSRTLVYHKDDVEIIYKTKTPSGKTYYAHVYLMLGGENSVTLYADWGDYFLHLSSIKDQEHFFGIMKRPCPTFVQIWQSEHPDNIFVMSANAGQTMGLGMDIENVDYRNLAPTSLPFHPLVEIGLRKFLDANNDLYLELNSRCPLKLWKDRLVAVWGQETL
;
A
#
# COMPACT_ATOMS: atom_id res chain seq x y z
N MET A 1 -9.25 -5.06 -6.96
CA MET A 1 -7.87 -5.22 -6.44
C MET A 1 -7.94 -6.00 -5.13
N LYS A 2 -6.87 -6.67 -4.71
CA LYS A 2 -6.78 -7.39 -3.42
C LYS A 2 -6.16 -6.45 -2.40
N SER A 3 -6.57 -6.58 -1.13
CA SER A 3 -5.97 -5.83 -0.02
C SER A 3 -4.46 -6.07 0.05
N TYR A 4 -3.74 -5.03 0.48
CA TYR A 4 -2.28 -5.00 0.58
C TYR A 4 -1.77 -6.24 1.31
N PHE A 5 -2.29 -6.54 2.50
CA PHE A 5 -2.01 -7.82 3.18
C PHE A 5 -3.06 -8.88 2.87
N SER A 6 -2.57 -10.08 2.57
CA SER A 6 -3.38 -11.27 2.35
C SER A 6 -2.71 -12.51 2.93
N ILE A 7 -3.51 -13.45 3.43
CA ILE A 7 -3.08 -14.81 3.81
C ILE A 7 -3.07 -15.78 2.62
N LYS A 8 -3.69 -15.38 1.50
CA LYS A 8 -3.73 -16.17 0.26
C LYS A 8 -2.71 -15.61 -0.73
N PRO A 9 -1.96 -16.47 -1.43
CA PRO A 9 -0.88 -16.06 -2.32
C PRO A 9 -1.34 -15.25 -3.53
N GLY A 10 -2.58 -15.42 -3.99
CA GLY A 10 -3.11 -14.75 -5.18
C GLY A 10 -2.54 -15.24 -6.52
N ALA A 11 -1.33 -15.81 -6.54
CA ALA A 11 -0.68 -16.41 -7.70
C ALA A 11 0.37 -17.46 -7.31
N THR A 12 0.88 -18.19 -8.30
CA THR A 12 1.96 -19.17 -8.11
C THR A 12 3.32 -18.48 -8.07
N PHE A 13 4.19 -18.93 -7.16
CA PHE A 13 5.57 -18.45 -7.05
C PHE A 13 6.51 -19.45 -7.71
N PHE A 14 7.36 -18.95 -8.61
CA PHE A 14 8.35 -19.77 -9.29
C PHE A 14 9.47 -20.19 -8.32
N LEU A 15 9.74 -21.50 -8.23
CA LEU A 15 10.89 -22.13 -7.56
C LEU A 15 11.42 -21.40 -6.31
N GLY A 16 10.57 -21.25 -5.28
CA GLY A 16 11.00 -20.69 -3.99
C GLY A 16 11.21 -19.17 -3.98
N SER A 17 10.89 -18.46 -5.08
CA SER A 17 10.90 -17.00 -5.14
C SER A 17 10.03 -16.39 -4.05
N SER A 18 10.49 -15.26 -3.50
CA SER A 18 9.71 -14.41 -2.60
C SER A 18 8.86 -13.38 -3.35
N ARG A 19 8.94 -13.32 -4.69
CA ARG A 19 8.15 -12.41 -5.53
C ARG A 19 7.55 -13.13 -6.73
N THR A 20 6.32 -12.77 -7.08
CA THR A 20 5.69 -13.15 -8.35
C THR A 20 4.92 -11.96 -8.94
N LEU A 21 4.57 -12.05 -10.22
CA LEU A 21 3.89 -11.01 -10.99
C LEU A 21 2.63 -11.59 -11.62
N VAL A 22 1.55 -10.81 -11.64
CA VAL A 22 0.35 -11.10 -12.43
C VAL A 22 0.07 -9.89 -13.32
N TYR A 23 0.05 -10.12 -14.62
CA TYR A 23 -0.29 -9.09 -15.59
C TYR A 23 -1.79 -9.08 -15.81
N HIS A 24 -2.44 -7.98 -15.46
CA HIS A 24 -3.83 -7.72 -15.75
C HIS A 24 -3.93 -6.84 -17.00
N LYS A 25 -5.15 -6.57 -17.44
CA LYS A 25 -5.39 -5.74 -18.63
C LYS A 25 -4.87 -4.31 -18.44
N ASP A 26 -5.08 -3.75 -17.25
CA ASP A 26 -4.89 -2.32 -16.98
C ASP A 26 -3.77 -2.05 -15.95
N ASP A 27 -3.21 -3.09 -15.33
CA ASP A 27 -2.21 -3.00 -14.28
C ASP A 27 -1.33 -4.26 -14.16
N VAL A 28 -0.25 -4.17 -13.39
CA VAL A 28 0.57 -5.31 -13.00
C VAL A 28 0.52 -5.48 -11.48
N GLU A 29 0.04 -6.63 -11.01
CA GLU A 29 0.06 -6.98 -9.59
C GLU A 29 1.40 -7.62 -9.24
N ILE A 30 2.14 -6.97 -8.36
CA ILE A 30 3.39 -7.43 -7.79
C ILE A 30 3.10 -8.01 -6.41
N ILE A 31 3.41 -9.29 -6.22
CA ILE A 31 3.09 -10.01 -4.99
C ILE A 31 4.38 -10.45 -4.31
N TYR A 32 4.57 -9.99 -3.07
CA TYR A 32 5.68 -10.39 -2.21
C TYR A 32 5.22 -11.40 -1.17
N LYS A 33 5.91 -12.53 -1.08
CA LYS A 33 5.76 -13.53 -0.04
C LYS A 33 6.79 -13.29 1.05
N THR A 34 6.32 -13.24 2.28
CA THR A 34 7.14 -13.03 3.47
C THR A 34 6.54 -13.77 4.66
N LYS A 35 7.28 -13.81 5.78
CA LYS A 35 6.87 -14.49 7.01
C LYS A 35 6.81 -13.50 8.15
N THR A 36 5.78 -13.60 8.97
CA THR A 36 5.69 -12.89 10.25
C THR A 36 6.74 -13.44 11.22
N PRO A 37 7.04 -12.72 12.32
CA PRO A 37 7.87 -13.25 13.41
C PRO A 37 7.35 -14.57 13.98
N SER A 38 6.02 -14.79 13.97
CA SER A 38 5.37 -16.05 14.38
C SER A 38 5.53 -17.20 13.36
N GLY A 39 6.14 -16.95 12.21
CA GLY A 39 6.38 -17.94 11.15
C GLY A 39 5.21 -18.12 10.16
N LYS A 40 4.11 -17.37 10.32
CA LYS A 40 2.99 -17.40 9.37
C LYS A 40 3.39 -16.70 8.08
N THR A 41 2.99 -17.29 6.95
CA THR A 41 3.24 -16.69 5.64
C THR A 41 2.17 -15.65 5.35
N TYR A 42 2.59 -14.47 4.91
CA TYR A 42 1.71 -13.43 4.39
C TYR A 42 2.20 -12.94 3.03
N TYR A 43 1.28 -12.32 2.30
CA TYR A 43 1.50 -11.82 0.95
C TYR A 43 1.17 -10.33 0.90
N ALA A 44 2.12 -9.53 0.44
CA ALA A 44 1.94 -8.12 0.17
C ALA A 44 1.61 -7.92 -1.32
N HIS A 45 0.47 -7.31 -1.62
CA HIS A 45 -0.02 -7.03 -2.96
C HIS A 45 0.16 -5.55 -3.29
N VAL A 46 0.98 -5.25 -4.31
CA VAL A 46 1.16 -3.90 -4.83
C VAL A 46 0.79 -3.88 -6.30
N TYR A 47 0.01 -2.89 -6.71
CA TYR A 47 -0.42 -2.70 -8.08
C TYR A 47 0.43 -1.61 -8.73
N LEU A 48 1.01 -1.94 -9.88
CA LEU A 48 1.72 -1.00 -10.73
C LEU A 48 0.79 -0.60 -11.87
N MET A 49 0.39 0.67 -11.89
CA MET A 49 -0.51 1.25 -12.88
C MET A 49 0.26 2.25 -13.74
N LEU A 50 -0.13 2.39 -15.00
CA LEU A 50 0.39 3.45 -15.84
C LEU A 50 -0.16 4.79 -15.37
N GLY A 51 0.74 5.75 -15.15
CA GLY A 51 0.41 7.11 -14.75
C GLY A 51 0.33 8.04 -15.96
N GLY A 52 0.75 9.29 -15.76
CA GLY A 52 0.83 10.31 -16.79
C GLY A 52 1.93 10.04 -17.83
N GLU A 53 2.36 11.08 -18.53
CA GLU A 53 3.45 10.97 -19.49
C GLU A 53 4.76 10.67 -18.75
N ASN A 54 5.30 9.46 -18.94
CA ASN A 54 6.52 8.95 -18.31
C ASN A 54 6.46 8.79 -16.78
N SER A 55 5.29 8.48 -16.24
CA SER A 55 5.17 8.06 -14.84
C SER A 55 4.37 6.77 -14.68
N VAL A 56 4.62 6.10 -13.57
CA VAL A 56 3.85 4.95 -13.11
C VAL A 56 3.44 5.17 -11.66
N THR A 57 2.31 4.61 -11.27
CA THR A 57 1.79 4.72 -9.91
C THR A 57 1.83 3.35 -9.25
N LEU A 58 2.45 3.28 -8.07
CA LEU A 58 2.30 2.15 -7.18
C LEU A 58 1.08 2.35 -6.29
N TYR A 59 0.30 1.28 -6.09
CA TYR A 59 -0.91 1.32 -5.27
C TYR A 59 -1.00 0.10 -4.36
N ALA A 60 -1.34 0.35 -3.10
CA ALA A 60 -1.61 -0.67 -2.09
C ALA A 60 -3.01 -0.45 -1.57
N ASP A 61 -3.90 -1.42 -1.77
CA ASP A 61 -5.30 -1.34 -1.31
C ASP A 61 -5.38 -1.56 0.20
N TRP A 62 -5.88 -0.59 0.95
CA TRP A 62 -6.04 -0.69 2.42
C TRP A 62 -7.42 -1.22 2.83
N GLY A 63 -8.16 -1.81 1.88
CA GLY A 63 -9.52 -2.30 2.08
C GLY A 63 -10.43 -1.17 2.57
N ASP A 64 -11.31 -1.50 3.51
CA ASP A 64 -12.28 -0.53 4.03
C ASP A 64 -11.68 0.43 5.07
N TYR A 65 -10.40 0.28 5.43
CA TYR A 65 -9.79 1.03 6.52
C TYR A 65 -9.90 2.55 6.30
N PHE A 66 -9.43 3.04 5.16
CA PHE A 66 -9.50 4.46 4.84
C PHE A 66 -10.91 4.90 4.45
N LEU A 67 -11.79 4.01 3.97
CA LEU A 67 -13.18 4.37 3.63
C LEU A 67 -13.92 4.96 4.83
N HIS A 68 -13.58 4.51 6.04
CA HIS A 68 -14.17 5.04 7.27
C HIS A 68 -13.75 6.49 7.60
N LEU A 69 -12.67 7.04 7.02
CA LEU A 69 -12.28 8.44 7.27
C LEU A 69 -13.34 9.42 6.73
N SER A 70 -14.03 9.05 5.65
CA SER A 70 -15.15 9.83 5.11
C SER A 70 -16.32 9.96 6.10
N SER A 71 -16.43 9.06 7.07
CA SER A 71 -17.49 9.07 8.09
C SER A 71 -17.19 9.94 9.31
N ILE A 72 -15.95 10.47 9.42
CA ILE A 72 -15.53 11.31 10.54
C ILE A 72 -16.05 12.73 10.30
N LYS A 73 -16.98 13.17 11.15
CA LYS A 73 -17.60 14.51 11.05
C LYS A 73 -16.63 15.65 11.39
N ASP A 74 -15.80 15.46 12.41
CA ASP A 74 -14.82 16.45 12.88
C ASP A 74 -13.40 15.93 12.58
N GLN A 75 -12.98 16.15 11.35
CA GLN A 75 -11.66 15.73 10.89
C GLN A 75 -10.54 16.51 11.59
N GLU A 76 -10.74 17.80 11.87
CA GLU A 76 -9.72 18.63 12.54
C GLU A 76 -9.41 18.08 13.93
N HIS A 77 -10.44 17.78 14.72
CA HIS A 77 -10.25 17.17 16.04
C HIS A 77 -9.59 15.79 15.94
N PHE A 78 -10.04 14.95 15.00
CA PHE A 78 -9.46 13.61 14.78
C PHE A 78 -7.97 13.69 14.43
N PHE A 79 -7.58 14.52 13.46
CA PHE A 79 -6.17 14.70 13.10
C PHE A 79 -5.38 15.36 14.22
N GLY A 80 -5.99 16.23 15.02
CA GLY A 80 -5.38 16.78 16.23
C GLY A 80 -5.00 15.70 17.25
N ILE A 81 -5.87 14.71 17.48
CA ILE A 81 -5.57 13.55 18.34
C ILE A 81 -4.46 12.68 17.74
N MET A 82 -4.51 12.45 16.43
CA MET A 82 -3.60 11.53 15.73
C MET A 82 -2.19 12.11 15.54
N LYS A 83 -2.03 13.43 15.46
CA LYS A 83 -0.77 14.11 15.08
C LYS A 83 0.47 13.69 15.86
N ARG A 84 0.36 13.57 17.19
CA ARG A 84 1.47 13.15 18.06
C ARG A 84 1.71 11.64 18.07
N PRO A 85 0.70 10.78 18.29
CA PRO A 85 0.90 9.34 18.35
C PRO A 85 1.14 8.68 16.99
N CYS A 86 0.53 9.23 15.92
CA CYS A 86 0.58 8.71 14.57
C CYS A 86 0.98 9.79 13.54
N PRO A 87 2.22 10.33 13.61
CA PRO A 87 2.65 11.41 12.73
C PRO A 87 2.74 11.00 11.26
N THR A 88 3.17 9.77 10.94
CA THR A 88 3.28 9.27 9.56
C THR A 88 1.91 9.21 8.90
N PHE A 89 0.90 8.72 9.63
CA PHE A 89 -0.48 8.72 9.15
C PHE A 89 -0.97 10.13 8.78
N VAL A 90 -0.70 11.12 9.64
CA VAL A 90 -1.12 12.51 9.39
C VAL A 90 -0.36 13.10 8.20
N GLN A 91 0.95 12.86 8.09
CA GLN A 91 1.75 13.32 6.95
C GLN A 91 1.26 12.76 5.62
N ILE A 92 0.97 11.45 5.55
CA ILE A 92 0.44 10.81 4.35
C ILE A 92 -0.92 11.41 3.97
N TRP A 93 -1.78 11.64 4.96
CA TRP A 93 -3.10 12.24 4.72
C TRP A 93 -3.01 13.68 4.19
N GLN A 94 -2.03 14.44 4.66
CA GLN A 94 -1.77 15.81 4.23
C GLN A 94 -0.91 15.89 2.96
N SER A 95 -0.55 14.74 2.36
CA SER A 95 0.38 14.65 1.22
C SER A 95 1.75 15.30 1.50
N GLU A 96 2.22 15.21 2.74
CA GLU A 96 3.50 15.76 3.24
C GLU A 96 4.54 14.66 3.51
N HIS A 97 4.25 13.39 3.19
CA HIS A 97 5.19 12.31 3.40
C HIS A 97 6.45 12.50 2.54
N PRO A 98 7.68 12.33 3.09
CA PRO A 98 8.93 12.66 2.40
C PRO A 98 9.19 11.88 1.11
N ASP A 99 8.59 10.68 0.97
CA ASP A 99 8.64 9.87 -0.26
C ASP A 99 7.42 10.09 -1.18
N ASN A 100 6.66 11.17 -1.00
CA ASN A 100 5.43 11.48 -1.76
C ASN A 100 4.41 10.34 -1.73
N ILE A 101 4.23 9.74 -0.55
CA ILE A 101 3.18 8.75 -0.30
C ILE A 101 1.89 9.49 0.04
N PHE A 102 0.80 9.14 -0.63
CA PHE A 102 -0.49 9.81 -0.47
C PHE A 102 -1.63 8.80 -0.39
N VAL A 103 -2.79 9.22 0.15
CA VAL A 103 -4.02 8.43 0.06
C VAL A 103 -4.64 8.66 -1.30
N MET A 104 -5.03 7.57 -1.97
CA MET A 104 -5.76 7.64 -3.23
C MET A 104 -6.89 6.61 -3.30
N SER A 105 -7.86 6.91 -4.16
CA SER A 105 -8.91 5.96 -4.53
C SER A 105 -8.59 5.31 -5.88
N ALA A 106 -8.96 4.04 -6.03
CA ALA A 106 -8.86 3.30 -7.27
C ALA A 106 -10.22 2.67 -7.64
N ASN A 107 -10.33 2.12 -8.84
CA ASN A 107 -11.55 1.47 -9.35
C ASN A 107 -12.80 2.38 -9.23
N ALA A 108 -12.69 3.63 -9.70
CA ALA A 108 -13.76 4.63 -9.63
C ALA A 108 -14.30 4.89 -8.20
N GLY A 109 -13.42 4.82 -7.20
CA GLY A 109 -13.76 5.12 -5.80
C GLY A 109 -14.19 3.90 -4.97
N GLN A 110 -14.16 2.70 -5.54
CA GLN A 110 -14.53 1.47 -4.83
C GLN A 110 -13.49 1.03 -3.79
N THR A 111 -12.22 1.34 -4.00
CA THR A 111 -11.13 0.98 -3.09
C THR A 111 -10.34 2.23 -2.71
N MET A 112 -9.82 2.27 -1.48
CA MET A 112 -8.92 3.34 -1.03
C MET A 112 -7.68 2.75 -0.40
N GLY A 113 -6.56 3.41 -0.64
CA GLY A 113 -5.26 2.86 -0.32
C GLY A 113 -4.18 3.92 -0.36
N LEU A 114 -2.93 3.47 -0.29
CA LEU A 114 -1.78 4.34 -0.51
C LEU A 114 -1.39 4.32 -1.98
N GLY A 115 -0.93 5.47 -2.45
CA GLY A 115 -0.36 5.70 -3.77
C GLY A 115 1.05 6.26 -3.65
N MET A 116 1.88 5.97 -4.65
CA MET A 116 3.17 6.62 -4.87
C MET A 116 3.43 6.71 -6.36
N ASP A 117 3.66 7.93 -6.85
CA ASP A 117 4.05 8.16 -8.23
C ASP A 117 5.56 8.05 -8.39
N ILE A 118 5.97 7.36 -9.46
CA ILE A 118 7.36 7.22 -9.88
C ILE A 118 7.49 7.90 -11.22
N GLU A 119 8.15 9.05 -11.22
CA GLU A 119 8.41 9.85 -12.41
C GLU A 119 9.63 9.33 -13.20
N ASN A 120 9.79 9.84 -14.42
CA ASN A 120 10.92 9.56 -15.31
C ASN A 120 11.04 8.07 -15.70
N VAL A 121 9.91 7.37 -15.75
CA VAL A 121 9.81 6.01 -16.26
C VAL A 121 9.27 6.08 -17.69
N ASP A 122 10.16 6.06 -18.68
CA ASP A 122 9.78 6.04 -20.09
C ASP A 122 9.26 4.64 -20.49
N TYR A 123 8.04 4.33 -20.04
CA TYR A 123 7.40 3.04 -20.25
C TYR A 123 6.99 2.80 -21.71
N ARG A 124 6.89 3.85 -22.54
CA ARG A 124 6.50 3.73 -23.96
C ARG A 124 7.55 3.01 -24.80
N ASN A 125 8.82 3.13 -24.40
CA ASN A 125 9.95 2.48 -25.05
C ASN A 125 10.37 1.16 -24.37
N LEU A 126 9.59 0.67 -23.41
CA LEU A 126 9.86 -0.58 -22.70
C LEU A 126 8.88 -1.67 -23.15
N ALA A 127 9.35 -2.91 -23.17
CA ALA A 127 8.43 -4.05 -23.21
C ALA A 127 7.56 -4.01 -21.93
N PRO A 128 6.22 -4.12 -22.03
CA PRO A 128 5.35 -4.06 -20.85
C PRO A 128 5.73 -5.04 -19.74
N THR A 129 6.23 -6.23 -20.12
CA THR A 129 6.72 -7.25 -19.18
C THR A 129 7.94 -6.82 -18.38
N SER A 130 8.74 -5.88 -18.88
CA SER A 130 9.96 -5.41 -18.22
C SER A 130 9.73 -4.28 -17.23
N LEU A 131 8.57 -3.63 -17.28
CA LEU A 131 8.26 -2.44 -16.48
C LEU A 131 8.41 -2.66 -14.95
N PRO A 132 7.94 -3.77 -14.35
CA PRO A 132 8.12 -4.02 -12.92
C PRO A 132 9.59 -4.14 -12.48
N PHE A 133 10.49 -4.39 -13.42
CA PHE A 133 11.93 -4.56 -13.19
C PHE A 133 12.73 -3.29 -13.54
N HIS A 134 12.06 -2.22 -13.96
CA HIS A 134 12.72 -0.96 -14.24
C HIS A 134 13.41 -0.43 -12.96
N PRO A 135 14.67 0.07 -13.00
CA PRO A 135 15.41 0.43 -11.79
C PRO A 135 14.69 1.43 -10.88
N LEU A 136 14.04 2.45 -11.46
CA LEU A 136 13.26 3.42 -10.67
C LEU A 136 12.04 2.77 -10.02
N VAL A 137 11.42 1.80 -10.69
CA VAL A 137 10.27 1.05 -10.15
C VAL A 137 10.72 0.17 -8.99
N GLU A 138 11.83 -0.54 -9.11
CA GLU A 138 12.38 -1.38 -8.02
C GLU A 138 12.76 -0.54 -6.78
N ILE A 139 13.33 0.67 -6.98
CA ILE A 139 13.65 1.58 -5.88
C ILE A 139 12.36 2.13 -5.23
N GLY A 140 11.42 2.62 -6.03
CA GLY A 140 10.15 3.14 -5.54
C GLY A 140 9.34 2.08 -4.80
N LEU A 141 9.33 0.84 -5.31
CA LEU A 141 8.62 -0.27 -4.71
C LEU A 141 9.14 -0.64 -3.32
N ARG A 142 10.46 -0.57 -3.11
CA ARG A 142 11.04 -0.77 -1.77
C ARG A 142 10.55 0.30 -0.79
N LYS A 143 10.67 1.58 -1.18
CA LYS A 143 10.20 2.70 -0.36
C LYS A 143 8.70 2.60 -0.07
N PHE A 144 7.92 2.21 -1.06
CA PHE A 144 6.49 2.06 -0.95
C PHE A 144 6.10 0.94 0.02
N LEU A 145 6.76 -0.22 -0.06
CA LEU A 145 6.55 -1.32 0.88
C LEU A 145 6.93 -0.92 2.31
N ASP A 146 8.08 -0.25 2.48
CA ASP A 146 8.54 0.24 3.78
C ASP A 146 7.52 1.21 4.38
N ALA A 147 7.05 2.20 3.62
CA ALA A 147 6.04 3.16 4.08
C ALA A 147 4.70 2.51 4.47
N ASN A 148 4.24 1.51 3.71
CA ASN A 148 3.02 0.77 4.06
C ASN A 148 3.18 -0.01 5.37
N ASN A 149 4.33 -0.66 5.57
CA ASN A 149 4.62 -1.45 6.77
C ASN A 149 4.81 -0.53 7.99
N ASP A 150 5.52 0.57 7.84
CA ASP A 150 5.72 1.57 8.90
C ASP A 150 4.41 2.19 9.34
N LEU A 151 3.54 2.55 8.39
CA LEU A 151 2.20 3.06 8.69
C LEU A 151 1.36 2.02 9.45
N TYR A 152 1.39 0.76 9.02
CA TYR A 152 0.69 -0.33 9.70
C TYR A 152 1.18 -0.45 11.15
N LEU A 153 2.49 -0.52 11.36
CA LEU A 153 3.10 -0.68 12.69
C LEU A 153 2.79 0.52 13.60
N GLU A 154 2.86 1.73 13.07
CA GLU A 154 2.52 2.96 13.79
C GLU A 154 1.05 2.95 14.25
N LEU A 155 0.12 2.64 13.35
CA LEU A 155 -1.30 2.59 13.66
C LEU A 155 -1.61 1.47 14.67
N ASN A 156 -1.07 0.27 14.46
CA ASN A 156 -1.31 -0.88 15.33
C ASN A 156 -0.76 -0.67 16.75
N SER A 157 0.42 -0.07 16.88
CA SER A 157 1.07 0.09 18.19
C SER A 157 0.67 1.39 18.89
N ARG A 158 0.64 2.53 18.19
CA ARG A 158 0.58 3.87 18.81
C ARG A 158 -0.79 4.53 18.76
N CYS A 159 -1.69 4.11 17.87
CA CYS A 159 -2.98 4.81 17.71
C CYS A 159 -3.76 4.86 19.04
N PRO A 160 -4.18 6.05 19.51
CA PRO A 160 -4.88 6.18 20.79
C PRO A 160 -6.35 5.76 20.69
N LEU A 161 -6.88 5.64 19.47
CA LEU A 161 -8.28 5.36 19.20
C LEU A 161 -8.49 3.85 19.02
N LYS A 162 -9.05 3.21 20.05
CA LYS A 162 -9.31 1.77 20.06
C LYS A 162 -10.10 1.31 18.82
N LEU A 163 -11.17 2.02 18.48
CA LEU A 163 -11.99 1.69 17.30
C LEU A 163 -11.19 1.73 15.98
N TRP A 164 -10.16 2.58 15.89
CA TRP A 164 -9.31 2.66 14.71
C TRP A 164 -8.37 1.46 14.63
N LYS A 165 -7.75 1.08 15.76
CA LYS A 165 -6.96 -0.14 15.88
C LYS A 165 -7.78 -1.40 15.57
N ASP A 166 -8.98 -1.51 16.12
CA ASP A 166 -9.86 -2.66 15.92
C ASP A 166 -10.22 -2.83 14.43
N ARG A 167 -10.36 -1.73 13.68
CA ARG A 167 -10.58 -1.77 12.22
C ARG A 167 -9.35 -2.27 11.47
N LEU A 168 -8.15 -1.88 11.87
CA LEU A 168 -6.91 -2.37 11.26
C LEU A 168 -6.82 -3.91 11.37
N VAL A 169 -7.14 -4.41 12.56
CA VAL A 169 -7.24 -5.85 12.84
C VAL A 169 -8.37 -6.51 12.05
N ALA A 170 -9.49 -5.83 11.83
CA ALA A 170 -10.59 -6.39 11.03
C ALA A 170 -10.20 -6.57 9.55
N VAL A 171 -9.40 -5.66 9.00
CA VAL A 171 -8.96 -5.74 7.59
C VAL A 171 -7.87 -6.80 7.42
N TRP A 172 -6.94 -6.92 8.36
CA TRP A 172 -5.71 -7.72 8.16
C TRP A 172 -5.41 -8.81 9.20
N GLY A 173 -6.21 -8.88 10.26
CA GLY A 173 -6.05 -9.83 11.36
C GLY A 173 -5.14 -9.30 12.48
N GLN A 174 -5.11 -10.03 13.61
CA GLN A 174 -4.28 -9.66 14.77
C GLN A 174 -2.78 -9.91 14.58
N GLU A 175 -2.39 -10.66 13.55
CA GLU A 175 -1.03 -11.21 13.39
C GLU A 175 -0.25 -10.65 12.21
N THR A 176 -0.77 -9.62 11.53
CA THR A 176 0.03 -8.89 10.54
C THR A 176 1.12 -8.11 11.28
N LEU A 177 2.37 -8.43 10.97
CA LEU A 177 3.65 -7.83 11.42
C LEU A 177 3.96 -7.83 12.93
#